data_AF-A0A9X2SJA6-F1
#
_entry.id   AF-A0A9X2SJA6-F1
#
_cell.length_a   1.000
_cell.length_b   1.000
_cell.length_c   1.000
_cell.angle_alpha   90.00
_cell.angle_beta   90.00
_cell.angle_gamma   90.00
#
_symmetry.space_group_name_H-M   'P 1'
#
loop_
_entity.id
_entity.type
_entity.pdbx_description
1 polymer ?
#
loop_
_entity_poly.entity_id
_entity_poly.type
_entity_poly.pdbx_seq_one_letter_code
_entity_poly.pdbx_strand_id
1 'polypeptide(L)'
;MKVFIVGSPRGAGAEGEAFREFCRELGQVLVQKGHQVILCSTSETTADRYVFEGVDRAAVNGKVVHFRLDQTQGDPGRRLKAESFLHALRSVDVDLRYVEGGQRVVHLRAIREADLIVSVGGSSGTAAAVYSAAVLEKPVMVVPSFGGASKDAWSDFRGFYNTDEKNLLQKSPQLSSNWTQEFIELAARFVRRNPMVEVRAAEVVASVATSVVLVGGWIAAFVRVNLGFLPPVAWTYVLIMIATYLGVLLRHSFSSAKYSWRHRVNDLFQALIIAFAVLIFAEGVNALVAGSGLLLAKGSDVQLLGWRLSIVGFSSGFLLDEYYKVIQAKARKFVT
;
A
#
# COMPACT_ATOMS: atom_id res chain seq x y z
N MET A 1 14.27 7.39 -6.79
CA MET A 1 12.83 7.32 -6.44
C MET A 1 12.00 7.82 -7.61
N LYS A 2 10.72 7.42 -7.65
CA LYS A 2 9.70 7.90 -8.57
C LYS A 2 8.88 8.99 -7.88
N VAL A 3 8.90 10.20 -8.41
CA VAL A 3 8.23 11.36 -7.80
C VAL A 3 7.05 11.79 -8.66
N PHE A 4 5.84 11.68 -8.14
CA PHE A 4 4.65 12.23 -8.77
C PHE A 4 4.45 13.68 -8.33
N ILE A 5 4.44 14.59 -9.29
CA ILE A 5 4.21 16.02 -9.03
C ILE A 5 2.81 16.39 -9.49
N VAL A 6 2.07 17.10 -8.63
CA VAL A 6 0.71 17.53 -8.92
C VAL A 6 0.47 18.96 -8.45
N GLY A 7 -0.09 19.80 -9.30
CA GLY A 7 -0.24 21.21 -8.96
C GLY A 7 -0.71 22.09 -10.10
N SER A 8 -1.09 23.31 -9.76
CA SER A 8 -1.37 24.38 -10.72
C SER A 8 -1.11 25.74 -10.08
N PRO A 9 -0.70 26.77 -10.86
CA PRO A 9 -0.51 28.10 -10.33
C PRO A 9 -1.85 28.70 -9.88
N ARG A 10 -1.83 29.49 -8.80
CA ARG A 10 -3.00 30.24 -8.31
C ARG A 10 -2.95 31.73 -8.58
N GLY A 11 -1.74 32.30 -8.65
CA GLY A 11 -1.51 33.71 -8.96
C GLY A 11 -1.14 33.94 -10.43
N ALA A 12 -1.43 35.15 -10.91
CA ALA A 12 -0.88 35.68 -12.17
C ALA A 12 0.39 36.50 -11.89
N GLY A 13 1.07 36.97 -12.94
CA GLY A 13 2.25 37.83 -12.80
C GLY A 13 3.42 37.16 -12.08
N ALA A 14 4.05 37.88 -11.15
CA ALA A 14 5.28 37.46 -10.47
C ALA A 14 5.11 36.16 -9.65
N GLU A 15 3.98 36.00 -8.95
CA GLU A 15 3.70 34.78 -8.18
C GLU A 15 3.55 33.56 -9.09
N GLY A 16 2.85 33.75 -10.21
CA GLY A 16 2.68 32.72 -11.23
C GLY A 16 4.02 32.32 -11.84
N GLU A 17 4.89 33.28 -12.15
CA GLU A 17 6.21 32.96 -12.71
C GLU A 17 7.13 32.27 -11.70
N ALA A 18 7.11 32.69 -10.43
CA ALA A 18 7.89 32.00 -9.42
C ALA A 18 7.43 30.56 -9.20
N PHE A 19 6.13 30.28 -9.31
CA PHE A 19 5.61 28.91 -9.32
C PHE A 19 6.16 28.10 -10.50
N ARG A 20 6.17 28.68 -11.71
CA ARG A 20 6.68 28.02 -12.91
C ARG A 20 8.17 27.72 -12.77
N GLU A 21 8.95 28.71 -12.37
CA GLU A 21 10.40 28.54 -12.24
C GLU A 21 10.75 27.53 -11.16
N PHE A 22 10.04 27.54 -10.03
CA PHE A 22 10.16 26.49 -9.03
C PHE A 22 9.90 25.09 -9.60
N CYS A 23 8.84 24.91 -10.39
CA CYS A 23 8.55 23.62 -11.02
C CYS A 23 9.64 23.19 -12.02
N ARG A 24 10.21 24.14 -12.77
CA ARG A 24 11.33 23.89 -13.69
C ARG A 24 12.58 23.47 -12.93
N GLU A 25 12.95 24.22 -11.90
CA GLU A 25 14.09 23.91 -11.04
C GLU A 25 13.92 22.52 -10.38
N LEU A 26 12.72 22.24 -9.86
CA LEU A 26 12.40 20.94 -9.26
C LEU A 26 12.57 19.79 -10.26
N GLY A 27 12.04 19.94 -11.48
CA GLY A 27 12.19 18.95 -12.55
C GLY A 27 13.65 18.71 -12.91
N GLN A 28 14.43 19.78 -13.05
CA GLN A 28 15.86 19.72 -13.36
C GLN A 28 16.64 18.98 -12.27
N VAL A 29 16.47 19.36 -11.01
CA VAL A 29 17.21 18.78 -9.89
C VAL A 29 16.85 17.31 -9.68
N LEU A 30 15.57 16.94 -9.83
CA LEU A 30 15.13 15.54 -9.70
C LEU A 30 15.88 14.62 -10.66
N VAL A 31 15.96 14.97 -11.94
CA VAL A 31 16.62 14.11 -12.93
C VAL A 31 18.14 14.15 -12.83
N GLN A 32 18.73 15.29 -12.44
CA GLN A 32 20.17 15.36 -12.13
C GLN A 32 20.56 14.44 -10.98
N LYS A 33 19.67 14.21 -10.01
CA LYS A 33 19.85 13.26 -8.89
C LYS A 33 19.45 11.82 -9.27
N GLY A 34 19.18 11.54 -10.54
CA GLY A 34 18.80 10.21 -11.03
C GLY A 34 17.43 9.75 -10.57
N HIS A 35 16.53 10.67 -10.21
CA HIS A 35 15.14 10.34 -9.89
C HIS A 35 14.29 10.33 -11.15
N GLN A 36 13.25 9.49 -11.15
CA GLN A 36 12.27 9.43 -12.22
C GLN A 36 11.07 10.31 -11.85
N VAL A 37 10.58 11.08 -12.81
CA VAL A 37 9.43 11.97 -12.59
C VAL A 37 8.18 11.31 -13.18
N ILE A 38 7.07 11.36 -12.45
CA ILE A 38 5.75 10.93 -12.93
C ILE A 38 4.89 12.17 -13.13
N LEU A 39 4.34 12.33 -14.34
CA LEU A 39 3.50 13.46 -14.74
C LEU A 39 2.19 12.96 -15.36
N CYS A 40 1.16 13.79 -15.36
CA CYS A 40 -0.21 13.45 -15.77
C CYS A 40 -0.86 14.47 -16.72
N SER A 41 -0.15 15.55 -17.08
CA SER A 41 -0.67 16.63 -17.91
C SER A 41 0.45 17.32 -18.70
N THR A 42 0.12 17.85 -19.87
CA THR A 42 1.00 18.76 -20.65
C THR A 42 0.43 20.19 -20.72
N SER A 43 -0.63 20.47 -19.96
CA SER A 43 -1.30 21.77 -19.95
C SER A 43 -0.42 22.86 -19.36
N GLU A 44 -0.38 24.03 -19.98
CA GLU A 44 0.32 25.23 -19.49
C GLU A 44 -0.21 25.72 -18.13
N THR A 45 -1.40 25.27 -17.73
CA THR A 45 -1.99 25.60 -16.43
C THR A 45 -1.65 24.60 -15.32
N THR A 46 -0.71 23.67 -15.55
CA THR A 46 -0.35 22.61 -14.58
C THR A 46 1.14 22.63 -14.26
N ALA A 47 1.50 22.19 -13.05
CA ALA A 47 2.89 22.03 -12.61
C ALA A 47 3.67 21.13 -13.58
N ASP A 48 3.01 20.08 -14.07
CA ASP A 48 3.57 19.06 -14.96
C ASP A 48 4.29 19.65 -16.17
N ARG A 49 3.69 20.66 -16.83
CA ARG A 49 4.27 21.33 -17.99
C ARG A 49 5.64 21.92 -17.66
N TYR A 50 5.74 22.61 -16.54
CA TYR A 50 6.97 23.30 -16.14
C TYR A 50 8.01 22.32 -15.61
N VAL A 51 7.57 21.22 -15.00
CA VAL A 51 8.47 20.12 -14.65
C VAL A 51 9.06 19.47 -15.90
N PHE A 52 8.27 19.21 -16.96
CA PHE A 52 8.81 18.73 -18.24
C PHE A 52 9.89 19.65 -18.80
N GLU A 53 9.65 20.96 -18.80
CA GLU A 53 10.64 21.97 -19.23
C GLU A 53 11.90 21.93 -18.37
N GLY A 54 11.76 21.75 -17.06
CA GLY A 54 12.86 21.55 -16.12
C GLY A 54 13.71 20.32 -16.41
N VAL A 55 13.05 19.19 -16.67
CA VAL A 55 13.73 17.95 -17.04
C VAL A 55 14.51 18.12 -18.34
N ASP A 56 13.92 18.77 -19.34
CA ASP A 56 14.59 19.05 -20.62
C ASP A 56 15.80 19.98 -20.47
N ARG A 57 15.69 21.01 -19.62
CA ARG A 57 16.79 21.93 -19.27
C ARG A 57 17.99 21.26 -18.61
N ALA A 58 17.79 20.12 -17.96
CA ALA A 58 18.86 19.42 -17.26
C ALA A 58 19.96 18.89 -18.20
N ALA A 59 19.66 18.77 -19.50
CA ALA A 59 20.58 18.23 -20.53
C ALA A 59 21.17 16.85 -20.17
N VAL A 60 20.47 16.11 -19.32
CA VAL A 60 20.71 14.70 -19.02
C VAL A 60 19.54 13.92 -19.57
N ASN A 61 19.74 12.67 -19.97
CA ASN A 61 18.65 11.82 -20.46
C ASN A 61 17.69 11.47 -19.32
N GLY A 62 16.77 12.39 -19.01
CA GLY A 62 15.87 12.35 -17.88
C GLY A 62 14.69 11.42 -18.15
N LYS A 63 14.38 10.52 -17.21
CA LYS A 63 13.27 9.58 -17.34
C LYS A 63 11.99 10.18 -16.80
N VAL A 64 10.97 10.25 -17.65
CA VAL A 64 9.62 10.71 -17.28
C VAL A 64 8.59 9.62 -17.59
N VAL A 65 7.77 9.24 -16.63
CA VAL A 65 6.55 8.45 -16.88
C VAL A 65 5.39 9.42 -17.03
N HIS A 66 4.73 9.40 -18.18
CA HIS A 66 3.61 10.28 -18.46
C HIS A 66 2.32 9.47 -18.58
N PHE A 67 1.47 9.56 -17.56
CA PHE A 67 0.14 8.97 -17.62
C PHE A 67 -0.83 9.90 -18.35
N ARG A 68 -1.55 9.35 -19.32
CA ARG A 68 -2.51 10.08 -20.14
C ARG A 68 -3.83 9.32 -20.22
N LEU A 69 -4.92 10.06 -20.43
CA LEU A 69 -6.18 9.43 -20.80
C LEU A 69 -6.07 8.73 -22.15
N ASP A 70 -6.71 7.57 -22.25
CA ASP A 70 -6.82 6.86 -23.52
C ASP A 70 -7.49 7.76 -24.58
N GLN A 71 -6.96 7.65 -25.80
CA GLN A 71 -7.16 8.56 -26.92
C GLN A 71 -8.62 8.58 -27.40
N THR A 72 -9.39 7.54 -27.12
CA THR A 72 -10.80 7.42 -27.48
C THR A 72 -11.71 8.40 -26.72
N GLN A 73 -11.24 8.99 -25.61
CA GLN A 73 -12.04 9.85 -24.73
C GLN A 73 -11.64 11.34 -24.75
N GLY A 74 -10.70 11.76 -25.61
CA GLY A 74 -10.13 13.10 -25.60
C GLY A 74 -10.49 13.97 -26.81
N ASP A 75 -10.41 15.28 -26.64
CA ASP A 75 -10.41 16.26 -27.74
C ASP A 75 -9.15 16.08 -28.63
N PRO A 76 -9.31 15.78 -29.93
CA PRO A 76 -8.19 15.62 -30.87
C PRO A 76 -7.25 16.83 -30.91
N GLY A 77 -7.76 18.05 -30.72
CA GLY A 77 -6.94 19.27 -30.71
C GLY A 77 -5.98 19.31 -29.51
N ARG A 78 -6.46 18.94 -28.32
CA ARG A 78 -5.60 18.76 -27.12
C ARG A 78 -4.59 17.64 -27.32
N ARG A 79 -4.93 16.63 -28.11
CA ARG A 79 -4.02 15.53 -28.44
C ARG A 79 -2.80 16.03 -29.19
N LEU A 80 -3.03 16.66 -30.35
CA LEU A 80 -1.97 17.18 -31.21
C LEU A 80 -1.06 18.15 -30.44
N LYS A 81 -1.64 19.09 -29.69
CA LYS A 81 -0.84 20.04 -28.88
C LYS A 81 0.09 19.35 -27.87
N ALA A 82 -0.38 18.31 -27.21
CA ALA A 82 0.44 17.56 -26.25
C ALA A 82 1.54 16.76 -26.94
N GLU A 83 1.24 16.08 -28.05
CA GLU A 83 2.23 15.32 -28.83
C GLU A 83 3.30 16.27 -29.40
N SER A 84 2.89 17.40 -29.99
CA SER A 84 3.82 18.43 -30.47
C SER A 84 4.73 18.96 -29.36
N PHE A 85 4.19 19.15 -28.14
CA PHE A 85 5.02 19.55 -27.00
C PHE A 85 6.02 18.47 -26.62
N LEU A 86 5.59 17.21 -26.47
CA LEU A 86 6.46 16.12 -26.07
C LEU A 86 7.57 15.87 -27.11
N HIS A 87 7.25 15.97 -28.40
CA HIS A 87 8.24 15.88 -29.48
C HIS A 87 9.23 17.05 -29.52
N ALA A 88 8.89 18.20 -28.94
CA ALA A 88 9.79 19.34 -28.87
C ALA A 88 10.83 19.20 -27.76
N LEU A 89 10.63 18.30 -26.79
CA LEU A 89 11.59 18.00 -25.73
C LEU A 89 12.76 17.19 -26.31
N ARG A 90 13.99 17.63 -26.05
CA ARG A 90 15.22 17.07 -26.66
C ARG A 90 15.93 16.06 -25.75
N SER A 91 15.84 16.28 -24.44
CA SER A 91 16.64 15.56 -23.44
C SER A 91 15.80 14.65 -22.54
N VAL A 92 14.57 14.31 -22.97
CA VAL A 92 13.60 13.62 -22.12
C VAL A 92 13.20 12.27 -22.73
N ASP A 93 13.45 11.19 -22.00
CA ASP A 93 12.95 9.86 -22.29
C ASP A 93 11.56 9.70 -21.64
N VAL A 94 10.51 9.77 -22.47
CA VAL A 94 9.12 9.77 -22.02
C VAL A 94 8.49 8.39 -22.21
N ASP A 95 8.22 7.69 -21.11
CA ASP A 95 7.39 6.48 -21.05
C ASP A 95 5.90 6.89 -20.99
N LEU A 96 5.25 6.89 -22.15
CA LEU A 96 3.83 7.23 -22.31
C LEU A 96 2.92 6.05 -21.93
N ARG A 97 2.03 6.27 -20.95
CA ARG A 97 1.09 5.25 -20.46
C ARG A 97 -0.36 5.75 -20.56
N TYR A 98 -1.19 5.00 -21.28
CA TYR A 98 -2.60 5.33 -21.44
C TYR A 98 -3.46 4.66 -20.36
N VAL A 99 -4.48 5.39 -19.89
CA VAL A 99 -5.36 4.99 -18.80
C VAL A 99 -6.80 5.34 -19.15
N GLU A 100 -7.71 4.40 -18.98
CA GLU A 100 -9.15 4.63 -19.12
C GLU A 100 -9.78 5.12 -17.80
N GLY A 101 -10.91 5.82 -17.87
CA GLY A 101 -11.72 6.17 -16.68
C GLY A 101 -11.54 7.60 -16.13
N GLY A 102 -10.98 8.53 -16.91
CA GLY A 102 -10.92 9.95 -16.56
C GLY A 102 -9.74 10.36 -15.67
N GLN A 103 -9.54 11.67 -15.47
CA GLN A 103 -8.30 12.22 -14.89
C GLN A 103 -8.02 11.72 -13.46
N ARG A 104 -9.07 11.39 -12.70
CA ARG A 104 -8.90 10.82 -11.35
C ARG A 104 -8.23 9.45 -11.39
N VAL A 105 -8.54 8.62 -12.39
CA VAL A 105 -7.92 7.29 -12.54
C VAL A 105 -6.47 7.43 -12.98
N VAL A 106 -6.16 8.39 -13.85
CA VAL A 106 -4.79 8.79 -14.21
C VAL A 106 -3.98 9.13 -12.96
N HIS A 107 -4.48 10.02 -12.10
CA HIS A 107 -3.80 10.36 -10.84
C HIS A 107 -3.64 9.15 -9.90
N LEU A 108 -4.66 8.29 -9.77
CA LEU A 108 -4.55 7.08 -8.94
C LEU A 108 -3.49 6.11 -9.46
N ARG A 109 -3.33 5.97 -10.78
CA ARG A 109 -2.24 5.17 -11.38
C ARG A 109 -0.88 5.79 -11.08
N ALA A 110 -0.74 7.10 -11.24
CA ALA A 110 0.49 7.82 -10.89
C ALA A 110 0.86 7.67 -9.41
N ILE A 111 -0.10 7.85 -8.49
CA ILE A 111 0.09 7.68 -7.05
C ILE A 111 0.57 6.28 -6.70
N ARG A 112 0.00 5.23 -7.33
CA ARG A 112 0.40 3.84 -7.06
C ARG A 112 1.86 3.58 -7.44
N GLU A 113 2.32 4.17 -8.54
CA GLU A 113 3.68 4.01 -9.02
C GLU A 113 4.71 4.95 -8.37
N ALA A 114 4.25 6.03 -7.76
CA ALA A 114 5.10 6.96 -7.06
C ALA A 114 5.63 6.38 -5.74
N ASP A 115 6.87 6.72 -5.43
CA ASP A 115 7.46 6.59 -4.10
C ASP A 115 7.16 7.83 -3.25
N LEU A 116 6.95 8.98 -3.90
CA LEU A 116 6.67 10.27 -3.27
C LEU A 116 5.67 11.07 -4.11
N ILE A 117 4.71 11.70 -3.44
CA ILE A 117 3.82 12.69 -4.05
C ILE A 117 4.23 14.06 -3.56
N VAL A 118 4.53 14.97 -4.49
CA VAL A 118 4.81 16.37 -4.20
C VAL A 118 3.66 17.21 -4.73
N SER A 119 3.03 18.00 -3.86
CA SER A 119 1.98 18.93 -4.27
C SER A 119 2.41 20.38 -4.15
N VAL A 120 2.11 21.17 -5.17
CA VAL A 120 2.50 22.58 -5.26
C VAL A 120 1.31 23.39 -5.75
N GLY A 121 0.89 24.40 -4.98
CA GLY A 121 -0.29 25.21 -5.34
C GLY A 121 -1.55 24.34 -5.49
N GLY A 122 -2.26 24.52 -6.60
CA GLY A 122 -3.29 23.59 -7.04
C GLY A 122 -4.73 23.97 -6.70
N SER A 123 -5.67 23.22 -7.28
CA SER A 123 -7.11 23.31 -7.05
C SER A 123 -7.68 21.96 -6.58
N SER A 124 -9.00 21.75 -6.71
CA SER A 124 -9.68 20.53 -6.26
C SER A 124 -9.08 19.23 -6.81
N GLY A 125 -8.54 19.23 -8.03
CA GLY A 125 -7.86 18.06 -8.61
C GLY A 125 -6.57 17.70 -7.88
N THR A 126 -5.80 18.70 -7.44
CA THR A 126 -4.59 18.54 -6.62
C THR A 126 -4.94 18.04 -5.23
N ALA A 127 -5.96 18.63 -4.59
CA ALA A 127 -6.46 18.17 -3.29
C ALA A 127 -6.87 16.69 -3.35
N ALA A 128 -7.68 16.31 -4.35
CA ALA A 128 -8.11 14.93 -4.52
C ALA A 128 -6.93 13.95 -4.65
N ALA A 129 -5.87 14.33 -5.40
CA ALA A 129 -4.67 13.51 -5.53
C ALA A 129 -3.92 13.36 -4.20
N VAL A 130 -3.73 14.46 -3.47
CA VAL A 130 -3.06 14.49 -2.16
C VAL A 130 -3.76 13.60 -1.13
N TYR A 131 -5.07 13.78 -0.93
CA TYR A 131 -5.81 12.95 0.01
C TYR A 131 -5.89 11.49 -0.44
N SER A 132 -5.99 11.22 -1.75
CA SER A 132 -5.94 9.85 -2.27
C SER A 132 -4.59 9.19 -1.99
N ALA A 133 -3.48 9.93 -2.10
CA ALA A 133 -2.15 9.43 -1.79
C ALA A 133 -1.99 9.09 -0.31
N ALA A 134 -2.50 9.93 0.58
CA ALA A 134 -2.51 9.66 2.02
C ALA A 134 -3.33 8.41 2.38
N VAL A 135 -4.52 8.24 1.79
CA VAL A 135 -5.36 7.03 2.00
C VAL A 135 -4.66 5.76 1.51
N LEU A 136 -3.86 5.88 0.46
CA LEU A 136 -3.01 4.82 -0.08
C LEU A 136 -1.66 4.69 0.63
N GLU A 137 -1.48 5.38 1.76
CA GLU A 137 -0.27 5.32 2.62
C GLU A 137 1.02 5.64 1.85
N LYS A 138 0.90 6.48 0.82
CA LYS A 138 2.03 6.98 0.05
C LYS A 138 2.58 8.24 0.72
N PRO A 139 3.91 8.41 0.80
CA PRO A 139 4.50 9.65 1.28
C PRO A 139 3.98 10.86 0.49
N VAL A 140 3.45 11.86 1.19
CA VAL A 140 3.02 13.13 0.58
C VAL A 140 3.84 14.27 1.19
N MET A 141 4.42 15.10 0.33
CA MET A 141 5.04 16.38 0.69
C MET A 141 4.27 17.53 0.07
N VAL A 142 3.59 18.30 0.90
CA VAL A 142 2.86 19.51 0.51
C VAL A 142 3.78 20.73 0.59
N VAL A 143 3.83 21.52 -0.48
CA VAL A 143 4.54 22.81 -0.54
C VAL A 143 3.52 23.96 -0.39
N PRO A 144 3.24 24.42 0.84
CA PRO A 144 2.16 25.37 1.11
C PRO A 144 2.42 26.81 0.63
N SER A 145 3.69 27.17 0.37
CA SER A 145 4.10 28.55 0.03
C SER A 145 3.46 29.09 -1.27
N PHE A 146 3.02 28.21 -2.18
CA PHE A 146 2.32 28.58 -3.41
C PHE A 146 0.79 28.62 -3.29
N GLY A 147 0.24 28.51 -2.08
CA GLY A 147 -1.19 28.65 -1.82
C GLY A 147 -2.04 27.47 -2.34
N GLY A 148 -3.31 27.74 -2.58
CA GLY A 148 -4.27 26.78 -3.15
C GLY A 148 -4.44 25.50 -2.33
N ALA A 149 -4.75 24.40 -3.03
CA ALA A 149 -4.99 23.10 -2.42
C ALA A 149 -3.82 22.58 -1.56
N SER A 150 -2.58 22.91 -1.92
CA SER A 150 -1.41 22.49 -1.14
C SER A 150 -1.31 23.24 0.20
N LYS A 151 -1.72 24.50 0.25
CA LYS A 151 -1.83 25.27 1.50
C LYS A 151 -2.96 24.74 2.37
N ASP A 152 -4.09 24.38 1.77
CA ASP A 152 -5.23 23.83 2.50
C ASP A 152 -4.87 22.46 3.10
N ALA A 153 -4.28 21.57 2.30
CA ALA A 153 -3.83 20.27 2.77
C ALA A 153 -2.75 20.37 3.89
N TRP A 154 -1.96 21.44 3.91
CA TRP A 154 -0.96 21.64 4.97
C TRP A 154 -1.54 21.62 6.38
N SER A 155 -2.74 22.18 6.61
CA SER A 155 -3.36 22.16 7.95
C SER A 155 -3.58 20.76 8.48
N ASP A 156 -3.88 19.84 7.57
CA ASP A 156 -4.24 18.46 7.89
C ASP A 156 -2.98 17.58 8.01
N PHE A 157 -2.00 17.82 7.13
CA PHE A 157 -0.80 17.00 7.09
C PHE A 157 0.35 17.50 7.98
N ARG A 158 0.30 18.73 8.53
CA ARG A 158 1.40 19.29 9.36
C ARG A 158 1.81 18.39 10.52
N GLY A 159 0.92 17.56 11.06
CA GLY A 159 1.21 16.62 12.15
C GLY A 159 2.22 15.53 11.78
N PHE A 160 2.31 15.16 10.50
CA PHE A 160 3.20 14.10 10.01
C PHE A 160 4.66 14.57 9.80
N TYR A 161 4.86 15.89 9.76
CA TYR A 161 6.18 16.48 9.54
C TYR A 161 6.91 16.78 10.86
N ASN A 162 8.21 16.51 10.89
CA ASN A 162 9.09 16.95 11.97
C ASN A 162 9.39 18.46 11.85
N THR A 163 10.12 19.01 12.83
CA THR A 163 10.42 20.45 12.89
C THR A 163 11.22 20.93 11.68
N ASP A 164 12.24 20.19 11.25
CA ASP A 164 13.10 20.56 10.12
C ASP A 164 12.33 20.55 8.79
N GLU A 165 11.50 19.52 8.60
CA GLU A 165 10.61 19.39 7.45
C GLU A 165 9.62 20.55 7.39
N LYS A 166 9.00 20.92 8.53
CA LYS A 166 8.11 22.08 8.61
C LYS A 166 8.82 23.38 8.23
N ASN A 167 9.99 23.60 8.80
CA ASN A 167 10.78 24.79 8.56
C ASN A 167 11.17 24.93 7.08
N LEU A 168 11.54 23.84 6.41
CA LEU A 168 11.89 23.89 5.00
C LEU A 168 10.65 24.12 4.11
N LEU A 169 9.57 23.36 4.34
CA LEU A 169 8.37 23.41 3.49
C LEU A 169 7.58 24.72 3.61
N GLN A 170 7.65 25.40 4.76
CA GLN A 170 7.01 26.69 4.97
C GLN A 170 7.82 27.88 4.42
N LYS A 171 9.14 27.72 4.25
CA LYS A 171 9.96 28.76 3.61
C LYS A 171 9.55 28.91 2.15
N SER A 172 9.48 30.17 1.69
CA SER A 172 9.32 30.43 0.26
C SER A 172 10.58 29.97 -0.49
N PRO A 173 10.47 29.15 -1.55
CA PRO A 173 11.62 28.71 -2.34
C PRO A 173 12.43 29.88 -2.91
N GLN A 174 11.80 31.04 -3.09
CA GLN A 174 12.42 32.27 -3.59
C GLN A 174 13.52 32.83 -2.66
N LEU A 175 13.59 32.39 -1.41
CA LEU A 175 14.47 32.97 -0.39
C LEU A 175 15.84 32.27 -0.26
N SER A 176 16.05 31.13 -0.91
CA SER A 176 17.33 30.42 -0.82
C SER A 176 17.68 29.70 -2.11
N SER A 177 18.87 30.01 -2.66
CA SER A 177 19.38 29.43 -3.92
C SER A 177 19.57 27.90 -3.87
N ASN A 178 19.59 27.30 -2.68
CA ASN A 178 19.80 25.87 -2.48
C ASN A 178 18.53 25.14 -2.02
N TRP A 179 17.37 25.82 -2.00
CA TRP A 179 16.13 25.27 -1.44
C TRP A 179 15.77 23.92 -2.07
N THR A 180 15.83 23.83 -3.40
CA THR A 180 15.42 22.63 -4.14
C THR A 180 16.34 21.45 -3.85
N GLN A 181 17.63 21.69 -3.67
CA GLN A 181 18.59 20.64 -3.28
C GLN A 181 18.27 20.11 -1.88
N GLU A 182 18.09 21.00 -0.90
CA GLU A 182 17.70 20.64 0.46
C GLU A 182 16.35 19.91 0.48
N PHE A 183 15.40 20.34 -0.35
CA PHE A 183 14.09 19.72 -0.48
C PHE A 183 14.17 18.29 -1.00
N ILE A 184 15.03 18.00 -1.99
CA ILE A 184 15.21 16.64 -2.52
C ILE A 184 15.91 15.73 -1.50
N GLU A 185 16.88 16.23 -0.75
CA GLU A 185 17.49 15.47 0.34
C GLU A 185 16.50 15.16 1.46
N LEU A 186 15.67 16.15 1.82
CA LEU A 186 14.56 15.97 2.75
C LEU A 186 13.58 14.93 2.22
N ALA A 187 13.19 15.01 0.96
CA ALA A 187 12.30 14.06 0.29
C ALA A 187 12.82 12.62 0.37
N ALA A 188 14.10 12.40 0.13
CA ALA A 188 14.71 11.07 0.24
C ALA A 188 14.66 10.51 1.68
N ARG A 189 14.80 11.37 2.70
CA ARG A 189 14.61 10.96 4.11
C ARG A 189 13.13 10.72 4.43
N PHE A 190 12.25 11.57 3.92
CA PHE A 190 10.81 11.50 4.13
C PHE A 190 10.21 10.21 3.56
N VAL A 191 10.62 9.82 2.35
CA VAL A 191 10.21 8.54 1.72
C VAL A 191 10.66 7.35 2.56
N ARG A 192 11.90 7.36 3.08
CA ARG A 192 12.41 6.27 3.95
C ARG A 192 11.63 6.15 5.25
N ARG A 193 11.19 7.27 5.83
CA ARG A 193 10.39 7.31 7.05
C ARG A 193 8.92 6.95 6.81
N ASN A 194 8.39 7.30 5.64
CA ASN A 194 6.98 7.21 5.23
C ASN A 194 5.98 7.47 6.38
N PRO A 195 5.82 8.72 6.83
CA PRO A 195 4.95 9.02 7.95
C PRO A 195 3.45 8.86 7.65
N MET A 196 3.08 8.61 6.39
CA MET A 196 1.69 8.37 5.99
C MET A 196 1.26 6.92 6.24
N VAL A 197 2.21 6.01 6.48
CA VAL A 197 1.90 4.68 6.99
C VAL A 197 1.44 4.84 8.42
N GLU A 198 0.15 4.58 8.66
CA GLU A 198 -0.35 4.43 10.02
C GLU A 198 0.45 3.30 10.67
N VAL A 199 1.39 3.64 11.55
CA VAL A 199 2.06 2.64 12.37
C VAL A 199 1.03 2.12 13.34
N ARG A 200 0.39 1.01 12.99
CA ARG A 200 -0.63 0.36 13.81
C ARG A 200 0.04 -0.46 14.90
N ALA A 201 0.93 0.18 15.68
CA ALA A 201 1.64 -0.45 16.77
C ALA A 201 0.67 -1.17 17.72
N ALA A 202 -0.50 -0.58 17.99
CA ALA A 202 -1.55 -1.24 18.76
C ALA A 202 -2.09 -2.52 18.11
N GLU A 203 -2.31 -2.55 16.78
CA GLU A 203 -2.74 -3.77 16.08
C GLU A 203 -1.64 -4.83 16.07
N VAL A 204 -0.38 -4.44 15.86
CA VAL A 204 0.78 -5.33 15.91
C VAL A 204 0.94 -5.91 17.31
N VAL A 205 0.95 -5.07 18.36
CA VAL A 205 1.04 -5.49 19.75
C VAL A 205 -0.14 -6.39 20.12
N ALA A 206 -1.37 -6.05 19.71
CA ALA A 206 -2.52 -6.90 19.95
C ALA A 206 -2.39 -8.26 19.24
N SER A 207 -1.92 -8.29 17.99
CA SER A 207 -1.71 -9.55 17.26
C SER A 207 -0.60 -10.40 17.88
N VAL A 208 0.50 -9.79 18.34
CA VAL A 208 1.59 -10.47 19.06
C VAL A 208 1.08 -11.02 20.39
N ALA A 209 0.37 -10.21 21.18
CA ALA A 209 -0.19 -10.63 22.46
C ALA A 209 -1.20 -11.77 22.30
N THR A 210 -2.12 -11.67 21.33
CA THR A 210 -3.05 -12.76 20.99
C THR A 210 -2.29 -14.03 20.59
N SER A 211 -1.24 -13.92 19.78
CA SER A 211 -0.42 -15.07 19.37
C SER A 211 0.28 -15.72 20.57
N VAL A 212 0.86 -14.93 21.48
CA VAL A 212 1.49 -15.44 22.71
C VAL A 212 0.48 -16.16 23.61
N VAL A 213 -0.72 -15.58 23.80
CA VAL A 213 -1.79 -16.21 24.58
C VAL A 213 -2.25 -17.52 23.95
N LEU A 214 -2.41 -17.56 22.63
CA LEU A 214 -2.80 -18.77 21.90
C LEU A 214 -1.73 -19.86 21.97
N VAL A 215 -0.46 -19.51 21.77
CA VAL A 215 0.65 -20.46 21.90
C VAL A 215 0.77 -20.96 23.33
N GLY A 216 0.68 -20.08 24.33
CA GLY A 216 0.67 -20.45 25.74
C GLY A 216 -0.50 -21.36 26.10
N GLY A 217 -1.71 -21.05 25.60
CA GLY A 217 -2.90 -21.88 25.76
C GLY A 217 -2.77 -23.24 25.08
N TRP A 218 -2.17 -23.30 23.88
CA TRP A 218 -1.88 -24.54 23.17
C TRP A 218 -0.88 -25.41 23.93
N ILE A 219 0.21 -24.83 24.43
CA ILE A 219 1.22 -25.53 25.26
C ILE A 219 0.58 -26.01 26.57
N ALA A 220 -0.17 -25.18 27.27
CA ALA A 220 -0.82 -25.54 28.53
C ALA A 220 -1.84 -26.67 28.35
N ALA A 221 -2.65 -26.60 27.30
CA ALA A 221 -3.55 -27.68 26.91
C ALA A 221 -2.79 -28.98 26.61
N PHE A 222 -1.57 -28.88 26.07
CA PHE A 222 -0.73 -30.04 25.74
C PHE A 222 -0.02 -30.66 26.96
N VAL A 223 0.49 -29.84 27.89
CA VAL A 223 1.28 -30.26 29.07
C VAL A 223 0.43 -30.95 30.16
N ARG A 224 -0.81 -31.34 29.84
CA ARG A 224 -1.76 -31.97 30.78
C ARG A 224 -1.96 -31.12 32.04
N VAL A 225 -2.33 -29.86 31.87
CA VAL A 225 -3.19 -29.28 32.91
C VAL A 225 -4.49 -30.07 32.82
N ASN A 226 -4.58 -31.14 33.61
CA ASN A 226 -5.72 -32.04 33.72
C ASN A 226 -6.84 -31.25 34.42
N LEU A 227 -7.36 -30.24 33.72
CA LEU A 227 -8.34 -29.31 34.27
C LEU A 227 -9.69 -30.02 34.53
N GLY A 228 -9.82 -31.31 34.18
CA GLY A 228 -10.96 -32.17 34.53
C GLY A 228 -12.28 -31.81 33.86
N PHE A 229 -12.38 -30.65 33.19
CA PHE A 229 -13.66 -30.08 32.74
C PHE A 229 -14.06 -30.45 31.30
N LEU A 230 -13.15 -30.97 30.46
CA LEU A 230 -13.47 -31.33 29.07
C LEU A 230 -13.15 -32.80 28.74
N PRO A 231 -14.02 -33.48 27.97
CA PRO A 231 -13.70 -34.77 27.37
C PRO A 231 -12.45 -34.69 26.48
N PRO A 232 -11.63 -35.76 26.38
CA PRO A 232 -10.39 -35.76 25.57
C PRO A 232 -10.58 -35.32 24.12
N VAL A 233 -11.72 -35.65 23.52
CA VAL A 233 -12.06 -35.28 22.13
C VAL A 233 -12.25 -33.78 21.97
N ALA A 234 -12.90 -33.14 22.94
CA ALA A 234 -13.08 -31.69 22.94
C ALA A 234 -11.72 -30.97 23.08
N TRP A 235 -10.78 -31.55 23.85
CA TRP A 235 -9.41 -31.05 23.92
C TRP A 235 -8.68 -31.11 22.59
N THR A 236 -8.78 -32.23 21.88
CA THR A 236 -8.20 -32.37 20.54
C THR A 236 -8.76 -31.32 19.58
N TYR A 237 -10.08 -31.08 19.62
CA TYR A 237 -10.71 -30.05 18.81
C TYR A 237 -10.17 -28.63 19.11
N VAL A 238 -10.06 -28.27 20.39
CA VAL A 238 -9.52 -26.97 20.81
C VAL A 238 -8.07 -26.78 20.35
N LEU A 239 -7.24 -27.83 20.44
CA LEU A 239 -5.85 -27.79 19.97
C LEU A 239 -5.76 -27.57 18.45
N ILE A 240 -6.61 -28.22 17.67
CA ILE A 240 -6.66 -28.04 16.21
C ILE A 240 -7.14 -26.62 15.88
N MET A 241 -8.17 -26.13 16.57
CA MET A 241 -8.71 -24.78 16.38
C MET A 241 -7.65 -23.70 16.66
N ILE A 242 -6.96 -23.78 17.79
CA ILE A 242 -5.89 -22.82 18.14
C ILE A 242 -4.77 -22.87 17.11
N ALA A 243 -4.31 -24.07 16.74
CA ALA A 243 -3.26 -24.23 15.74
C ALA A 243 -3.66 -23.68 14.37
N THR A 244 -4.90 -23.92 13.95
CA THR A 244 -5.44 -23.39 12.69
C THR A 244 -5.51 -21.86 12.72
N TYR A 245 -6.01 -21.28 13.81
CA TYR A 245 -6.11 -19.83 13.96
C TYR A 245 -4.72 -19.17 13.99
N LEU A 246 -3.73 -19.78 14.63
CA LEU A 246 -2.33 -19.35 14.55
C LEU A 246 -1.79 -19.37 13.11
N GLY A 247 -2.11 -20.40 12.33
CA GLY A 247 -1.76 -20.47 10.91
C GLY A 247 -2.38 -19.32 10.10
N VAL A 248 -3.64 -18.97 10.37
CA VAL A 248 -4.33 -17.83 9.74
C VAL A 248 -3.72 -16.48 10.16
N LEU A 249 -3.41 -16.30 11.45
CA LEU A 249 -2.77 -15.08 11.94
C LEU A 249 -1.37 -14.87 11.35
N LEU A 250 -0.57 -15.94 11.29
CA LEU A 250 0.77 -15.91 10.70
C LEU A 250 0.69 -15.57 9.21
N ARG A 251 -0.27 -16.13 8.49
CA ARG A 251 -0.53 -15.75 7.08
C ARG A 251 -0.83 -14.25 6.96
N HIS A 252 -1.67 -13.72 7.85
CA HIS A 252 -2.02 -12.31 7.82
C HIS A 252 -0.86 -11.37 8.17
N SER A 253 0.07 -11.78 9.03
CA SER A 253 1.27 -10.97 9.29
C SER A 253 2.19 -10.85 8.06
N PHE A 254 2.11 -11.80 7.12
CA PHE A 254 2.78 -11.69 5.82
C PHE A 254 1.97 -10.92 4.77
N SER A 255 0.67 -10.69 4.99
CA SER A 255 -0.17 -9.89 4.09
C SER A 255 -0.13 -8.41 4.49
N SER A 256 0.16 -7.52 3.55
CA SER A 256 0.10 -6.06 3.75
C SER A 256 -1.34 -5.50 3.76
N ALA A 257 -2.35 -6.36 3.92
CA ALA A 257 -3.75 -5.97 3.90
C ALA A 257 -4.22 -5.43 5.26
N LYS A 258 -5.05 -4.37 5.23
CA LYS A 258 -5.65 -3.77 6.43
C LYS A 258 -6.48 -4.81 7.20
N TYR A 259 -6.06 -5.15 8.41
CA TYR A 259 -6.65 -6.24 9.18
C TYR A 259 -7.65 -5.71 10.23
N SER A 260 -8.90 -5.48 9.81
CA SER A 260 -9.94 -4.96 10.71
C SER A 260 -10.50 -6.02 11.66
N TRP A 261 -11.14 -5.61 12.77
CA TRP A 261 -11.79 -6.52 13.73
C TRP A 261 -12.80 -7.49 13.07
N ARG A 262 -13.52 -7.03 12.05
CA ARG A 262 -14.45 -7.89 11.28
C ARG A 262 -13.72 -9.06 10.60
N HIS A 263 -12.49 -8.85 10.14
CA HIS A 263 -11.67 -9.92 9.57
C HIS A 263 -11.22 -10.91 10.66
N ARG A 264 -10.83 -10.44 11.85
CA ARG A 264 -10.47 -11.31 12.98
C ARG A 264 -11.60 -12.28 13.36
N VAL A 265 -12.83 -11.79 13.40
CA VAL A 265 -14.01 -12.62 13.69
C VAL A 265 -14.22 -13.65 12.58
N ASN A 266 -14.16 -13.23 11.31
CA ASN A 266 -14.27 -14.15 10.17
C ASN A 266 -13.18 -15.21 10.19
N ASP A 267 -11.95 -14.86 10.52
CA ASP A 267 -10.81 -15.77 10.59
C ASP A 267 -10.96 -16.78 11.73
N LEU A 268 -11.51 -16.36 12.86
CA LEU A 268 -11.85 -17.26 13.96
C LEU A 268 -12.91 -18.28 13.52
N PHE A 269 -13.97 -17.82 12.82
CA PHE A 269 -15.00 -18.72 12.26
C PHE A 269 -14.41 -19.67 11.22
N GLN A 270 -13.53 -19.19 10.34
CA GLN A 270 -12.83 -20.05 9.37
C GLN A 270 -11.97 -21.09 10.08
N ALA A 271 -11.18 -20.69 11.08
CA ALA A 271 -10.36 -21.60 11.87
C ALA A 271 -11.21 -22.68 12.58
N LEU A 272 -12.38 -22.30 13.09
CA LEU A 272 -13.35 -23.22 13.69
C LEU A 272 -13.84 -24.25 12.65
N ILE A 273 -14.28 -23.80 11.47
CA ILE A 273 -14.79 -24.67 10.40
C ILE A 273 -13.70 -25.63 9.91
N ILE A 274 -12.48 -25.14 9.70
CA ILE A 274 -11.34 -25.95 9.26
C ILE A 274 -11.00 -26.99 10.32
N ALA A 275 -10.95 -26.61 11.60
CA ALA A 275 -10.65 -27.54 12.68
C ALA A 275 -11.70 -28.66 12.75
N PHE A 276 -12.97 -28.32 12.55
CA PHE A 276 -14.07 -29.29 12.48
C PHE A 276 -13.93 -30.22 11.28
N ALA A 277 -13.62 -29.68 10.09
CA ALA A 277 -13.42 -30.47 8.89
C ALA A 277 -12.21 -31.44 9.03
N VAL A 278 -11.10 -30.97 9.61
CA VAL A 278 -9.92 -31.81 9.89
C VAL A 278 -10.27 -32.95 10.84
N LEU A 279 -11.06 -32.68 11.88
CA LEU A 279 -11.49 -33.70 12.83
C LEU A 279 -12.41 -34.74 12.18
N ILE A 280 -13.44 -34.32 11.45
CA ILE A 280 -14.35 -35.22 10.72
C ILE A 280 -13.57 -36.07 9.71
N PHE A 281 -12.65 -35.45 8.97
CA PHE A 281 -11.84 -36.15 7.99
C PHE A 281 -10.96 -37.22 8.66
N ALA A 282 -10.33 -36.89 9.79
CA ALA A 282 -9.54 -37.84 10.56
C ALA A 282 -10.37 -39.02 11.08
N GLU A 283 -11.57 -38.75 11.61
CA GLU A 283 -12.53 -39.78 12.05
C GLU A 283 -12.96 -40.66 10.87
N GLY A 284 -13.32 -40.07 9.73
CA GLY A 284 -13.75 -40.79 8.54
C GLY A 284 -12.65 -41.69 7.97
N VAL A 285 -11.42 -41.19 7.87
CA VAL A 285 -10.26 -41.99 7.43
C VAL A 285 -10.00 -43.13 8.40
N ASN A 286 -10.06 -42.89 9.70
CA ASN A 286 -9.85 -43.95 10.68
C ASN A 286 -10.95 -45.01 10.66
N ALA A 287 -12.21 -44.61 10.54
CA ALA A 287 -13.33 -45.55 10.40
C ALA A 287 -13.17 -46.44 9.15
N LEU A 288 -12.70 -45.88 8.04
CA LEU A 288 -12.44 -46.62 6.80
C LEU A 288 -11.25 -47.56 6.90
N VAL A 289 -10.14 -47.13 7.52
CA VAL A 289 -8.89 -47.90 7.57
C VAL A 289 -8.88 -48.93 8.69
N ALA A 290 -9.36 -48.56 9.89
CA ALA A 290 -9.26 -49.38 11.09
C ALA A 290 -10.58 -50.09 11.46
N GLY A 291 -11.67 -49.83 10.74
CA GLY A 291 -13.00 -50.42 11.02
C GLY A 291 -13.58 -50.02 12.39
N SER A 292 -12.96 -49.06 13.08
CA SER A 292 -13.33 -48.59 14.42
C SER A 292 -13.23 -47.06 14.48
N GLY A 293 -14.11 -46.43 15.27
CA GLY A 293 -14.09 -44.98 15.47
C GLY A 293 -12.89 -44.54 16.32
N LEU A 294 -12.31 -43.38 16.02
CA LEU A 294 -11.16 -42.80 16.72
C LEU A 294 -11.50 -42.47 18.19
N LEU A 295 -12.79 -42.24 18.46
CA LEU A 295 -13.41 -41.98 19.76
C LEU A 295 -13.15 -43.01 20.88
N LEU A 296 -12.53 -44.16 20.57
CA LEU A 296 -12.24 -45.24 21.52
C LEU A 296 -10.75 -45.42 21.86
N ALA A 297 -9.86 -44.55 21.36
CA ALA A 297 -8.43 -44.68 21.59
C ALA A 297 -8.04 -44.40 23.06
N LYS A 298 -7.03 -45.12 23.58
CA LYS A 298 -6.49 -44.93 24.94
C LYS A 298 -5.93 -43.50 25.08
N GLY A 299 -5.98 -42.94 26.28
CA GLY A 299 -5.66 -41.52 26.53
C GLY A 299 -4.28 -41.04 26.06
N SER A 300 -3.28 -41.90 25.90
CA SER A 300 -1.98 -41.56 25.30
C SER A 300 -2.05 -41.31 23.79
N ASP A 301 -2.90 -42.04 23.09
CA ASP A 301 -3.01 -42.00 21.63
C ASP A 301 -3.73 -40.72 21.17
N VAL A 302 -4.69 -40.25 21.99
CA VAL A 302 -5.41 -39.00 21.78
C VAL A 302 -4.47 -37.79 21.76
N GLN A 303 -3.42 -37.79 22.59
CA GLN A 303 -2.45 -36.68 22.63
C GLN A 303 -1.58 -36.63 21.37
N LEU A 304 -1.05 -37.78 20.94
CA LEU A 304 -0.23 -37.88 19.73
C LEU A 304 -1.05 -37.52 18.49
N LEU A 305 -2.30 -37.98 18.45
CA LEU A 305 -3.25 -37.64 17.41
C LEU A 305 -3.55 -36.13 17.39
N GLY A 306 -3.83 -35.53 18.54
CA GLY A 306 -4.05 -34.09 18.65
C GLY A 306 -2.88 -33.27 18.12
N TRP A 307 -1.64 -33.67 18.42
CA TRP A 307 -0.44 -33.03 17.85
C TRP A 307 -0.42 -33.08 16.32
N ARG A 308 -0.62 -34.28 15.75
CA ARG A 308 -0.62 -34.49 14.29
C ARG A 308 -1.70 -33.65 13.62
N LEU A 309 -2.91 -33.66 14.17
CA LEU A 309 -4.03 -32.89 13.63
C LEU A 309 -3.85 -31.38 13.81
N SER A 310 -3.20 -30.91 14.88
CA SER A 310 -2.82 -29.50 15.04
C SER A 310 -1.84 -29.04 13.95
N ILE A 311 -0.85 -29.85 13.57
CA ILE A 311 0.06 -29.52 12.46
C ILE A 311 -0.71 -29.39 11.14
N VAL A 312 -1.64 -30.32 10.88
CA VAL A 312 -2.51 -30.29 9.70
C VAL A 312 -3.42 -29.05 9.73
N GLY A 313 -4.02 -28.73 10.87
CA GLY A 313 -4.85 -27.54 11.05
C GLY A 313 -4.06 -26.25 10.82
N PHE A 314 -2.88 -26.13 11.42
CA PHE A 314 -1.98 -24.99 11.21
C PHE A 314 -1.61 -24.81 9.73
N SER A 315 -1.17 -25.89 9.08
CA SER A 315 -0.81 -25.89 7.66
C SER A 315 -1.99 -25.51 6.77
N SER A 316 -3.19 -26.03 7.09
CA SER A 316 -4.43 -25.71 6.39
C SER A 316 -4.79 -24.23 6.53
N GLY A 317 -4.74 -23.69 7.74
CA GLY A 317 -4.99 -22.26 7.99
C GLY A 317 -4.01 -21.35 7.24
N PHE A 318 -2.73 -21.74 7.20
CA PHE A 318 -1.69 -21.00 6.50
C PHE A 318 -1.84 -21.02 4.97
N LEU A 319 -2.19 -22.18 4.37
CA LEU A 319 -2.18 -22.36 2.91
C LEU A 319 -3.52 -22.07 2.21
N LEU A 320 -4.63 -21.96 2.94
CA LEU A 320 -5.98 -21.99 2.35
C LEU A 320 -6.24 -20.91 1.30
N ASP A 321 -5.74 -19.69 1.53
CA ASP A 321 -5.99 -18.53 0.67
C ASP A 321 -5.22 -18.62 -0.67
N GLU A 322 -3.99 -19.14 -0.65
CA GLU A 322 -3.23 -19.39 -1.89
C GLU A 322 -3.92 -20.43 -2.76
N TYR A 323 -4.46 -21.48 -2.13
CA TYR A 323 -5.25 -22.48 -2.84
C TYR A 323 -6.53 -21.90 -3.45
N TYR A 324 -7.24 -21.05 -2.69
CA TYR A 324 -8.46 -20.38 -3.16
C TYR A 324 -8.18 -19.41 -4.31
N LYS A 325 -7.09 -18.64 -4.25
CA LYS A 325 -6.66 -17.75 -5.35
C LYS A 325 -6.39 -18.54 -6.63
N VAL A 326 -5.69 -19.67 -6.53
CA VAL A 326 -5.41 -20.54 -7.68
C VAL A 326 -6.70 -21.13 -8.25
N ILE A 327 -7.62 -21.59 -7.41
CA ILE A 327 -8.93 -22.11 -7.84
C ILE A 327 -9.75 -21.01 -8.52
N GLN A 328 -9.86 -19.81 -7.92
CA GLN A 328 -10.58 -18.68 -8.52
C GLN A 328 -9.96 -18.26 -9.86
N ALA A 329 -8.63 -18.21 -9.95
CA ALA A 329 -7.94 -17.89 -11.19
C ALA A 329 -8.22 -18.93 -12.29
N LYS A 330 -8.27 -20.22 -11.95
CA LYS A 330 -8.66 -21.29 -12.87
C LYS A 330 -10.13 -21.20 -13.26
N ALA A 331 -11.04 -21.00 -12.30
CA ALA A 331 -12.47 -20.89 -12.55
C ALA A 331 -12.81 -19.74 -13.50
N ARG A 332 -12.15 -18.58 -13.37
CA ARG A 332 -12.33 -17.45 -14.30
C ARG A 332 -11.97 -17.81 -15.74
N LYS A 333 -10.95 -18.64 -15.97
CA LYS A 333 -10.54 -19.10 -17.31
C LYS A 333 -11.57 -20.02 -17.99
N PHE A 334 -12.49 -20.62 -17.24
CA PHE A 334 -13.55 -21.48 -17.80
C PHE A 334 -14.83 -20.70 -18.13
N VAL A 335 -14.98 -19.48 -17.64
CA VAL A 335 -16.18 -18.65 -17.83
C VAL A 335 -15.98 -17.63 -18.96
N THR A 336 -14.73 -17.40 -19.39
CA THR A 336 -14.36 -16.57 -20.54
C THR A 336 -13.99 -17.42 -21.74
#